data_AF-A0A2T4X292-F1
#
_entry.id   AF-A0A2T4X292-F1
#
_cell.length_a   1.000
_cell.length_b   1.000
_cell.length_c   1.000
_cell.angle_alpha   90.00
_cell.angle_beta   90.00
_cell.angle_gamma   90.00
#
_symmetry.space_group_name_H-M   'P 1'
#
loop_
_entity.id
_entity.type
_entity.pdbx_description
1 polymer ?
#
loop_
_entity_poly.entity_id
_entity_poly.type
_entity_poly.pdbx_seq_one_letter_code
_entity_poly.pdbx_strand_id
1 'polypeptide(L)'
;MEERKKIQAELAQLQSEQLRRWQAQAAPRALPENYLEDLAGRVIAAPAAKRLRLPQRTFWALAASVAFLLAASWLVFRDSNTPVQPQVDLTQLSDEAILLYVNNNIDEFDLALLTEGSTTTGTVVLPSNWDSTISSEAIENYLEAEENWPADMEDQVFF
;
A
#
# COMPACT_ATOMS: atom_id res chain seq x y z
N MET A 1 25.53 -1.30 -3.45
CA MET A 1 24.71 -2.17 -4.35
C MET A 1 25.00 -3.66 -4.15
N GLU A 2 26.23 -4.07 -3.89
CA GLU A 2 26.60 -5.48 -3.68
C GLU A 2 26.04 -6.09 -2.39
N GLU A 3 25.97 -5.33 -1.31
CA GLU A 3 25.44 -5.80 -0.01
C GLU A 3 23.96 -6.20 -0.09
N ARG A 4 23.16 -5.48 -0.89
CA ARG A 4 21.74 -5.81 -1.10
C ARG A 4 21.59 -7.15 -1.83
N LYS A 5 22.46 -7.45 -2.80
CA LYS A 5 22.47 -8.74 -3.50
C LYS A 5 22.88 -9.87 -2.57
N LYS A 6 23.85 -9.63 -1.68
CA LYS A 6 24.28 -10.60 -0.67
C LYS A 6 23.16 -10.91 0.33
N ILE A 7 22.46 -9.89 0.84
CA ILE A 7 21.33 -10.06 1.75
C ILE A 7 20.16 -10.81 1.10
N GLN A 8 19.88 -10.55 -0.19
CA GLN A 8 18.86 -11.28 -0.93
C GLN A 8 19.23 -12.76 -1.13
N ALA A 9 20.50 -13.06 -1.40
CA ALA A 9 20.97 -14.44 -1.52
C ALA A 9 20.89 -15.19 -0.18
N GLU A 10 21.26 -14.55 0.93
CA GLU A 10 21.17 -15.14 2.27
C GLU A 10 19.71 -15.38 2.69
N LEU A 11 18.79 -14.46 2.39
CA LEU A 11 17.36 -14.64 2.65
C LEU A 11 16.75 -15.79 1.83
N ALA A 12 17.11 -15.89 0.55
CA ALA A 12 16.64 -16.98 -0.30
C ALA A 12 17.14 -18.34 0.23
N GLN A 13 18.39 -18.39 0.70
CA GLN A 13 18.96 -19.60 1.28
C GLN A 13 18.23 -19.99 2.58
N LEU A 14 17.98 -19.05 3.49
CA LEU A 14 17.26 -19.30 4.74
C LEU A 14 15.82 -19.78 4.51
N GLN A 15 15.10 -19.19 3.55
CA GLN A 15 13.75 -19.63 3.21
C GLN A 15 13.73 -21.06 2.67
N SER A 16 14.70 -21.43 1.84
CA SER A 16 14.81 -22.79 1.30
C SER A 16 15.07 -23.84 2.38
N GLU A 17 15.88 -23.51 3.38
CA GLU A 17 16.15 -24.40 4.51
C GLU A 17 14.93 -24.55 5.41
N GLN A 18 14.20 -23.46 5.65
CA GLN A 18 12.97 -23.47 6.44
C GLN A 18 11.89 -24.32 5.78
N LEU A 19 11.72 -24.22 4.46
CA LEU A 19 10.79 -25.04 3.69
C LEU A 19 11.16 -26.53 3.74
N ARG A 20 12.45 -26.86 3.63
CA ARG A 20 12.92 -28.24 3.75
C ARG A 20 12.67 -28.81 5.15
N ARG A 21 12.86 -28.02 6.21
CA ARG A 21 12.53 -28.44 7.59
C ARG A 21 11.04 -28.67 7.76
N TRP A 22 10.21 -27.81 7.21
CA TRP A 22 8.75 -27.97 7.22
C TRP A 22 8.30 -29.22 6.46
N GLN A 23 8.87 -29.47 5.28
CA GLN A 23 8.57 -30.69 4.52
C GLN A 23 9.05 -31.96 5.23
N ALA A 24 10.22 -31.92 5.89
CA ALA A 24 10.71 -33.05 6.66
C ALA A 24 9.85 -33.35 7.91
N GLN A 25 9.24 -32.32 8.51
CA GLN A 25 8.31 -32.48 9.63
C GLN A 25 6.89 -32.87 9.18
N ALA A 26 6.51 -32.52 7.96
CA ALA A 26 5.25 -32.93 7.34
C ALA A 26 5.36 -34.37 6.82
N ALA A 27 5.41 -35.34 7.74
CA ALA A 27 5.23 -36.74 7.36
C ALA A 27 3.89 -36.89 6.61
N PRO A 28 3.83 -37.64 5.49
CA PRO A 28 2.59 -37.87 4.78
C PRO A 28 1.64 -38.62 5.72
N ARG A 29 0.63 -37.92 6.26
CA ARG A 29 -0.49 -38.55 6.95
C ARG A 29 -1.28 -39.33 5.92
N ALA A 30 -0.95 -40.61 5.75
CA ALA A 30 -1.81 -41.53 5.04
C ALA A 30 -3.15 -41.59 5.79
N LEU A 31 -4.22 -41.16 5.13
CA LEU A 31 -5.56 -41.29 5.66
C LEU A 31 -5.92 -42.78 5.67
N PRO A 32 -6.42 -43.33 6.79
CA PRO A 32 -6.93 -44.70 6.82
C PRO A 32 -7.98 -44.90 5.72
N GLU A 33 -7.97 -46.05 5.03
CA GLU A 33 -8.84 -46.31 3.86
C GLU A 33 -10.32 -46.02 4.13
N ASN A 34 -10.77 -46.26 5.37
CA ASN A 34 -12.18 -46.12 5.76
C ASN A 34 -12.47 -44.82 6.53
N TYR A 35 -11.53 -43.87 6.55
CA TYR A 35 -11.67 -42.64 7.34
C TYR A 35 -12.86 -41.80 6.88
N LEU A 36 -13.06 -41.67 5.57
CA LEU A 36 -14.12 -40.83 5.01
C LEU A 36 -15.52 -41.44 5.22
N GLU A 37 -15.64 -42.76 5.13
CA GLU A 37 -16.89 -43.49 5.40
C GLU A 37 -17.25 -43.47 6.89
N ASP A 38 -16.28 -43.68 7.78
CA ASP A 38 -16.51 -43.58 9.22
C ASP A 38 -16.77 -42.11 9.64
N LEU A 39 -16.17 -41.13 8.96
CA LEU A 39 -16.46 -39.70 9.19
C LEU A 39 -17.90 -39.36 8.83
N ALA A 40 -18.41 -39.84 7.69
CA ALA A 40 -19.80 -39.61 7.29
C ALA A 40 -20.77 -40.20 8.32
N GLY A 41 -20.53 -41.43 8.76
CA GLY A 41 -21.31 -42.06 9.84
C GLY A 41 -21.23 -41.28 11.15
N ARG A 42 -20.03 -40.82 11.54
CA ARG A 42 -19.81 -40.04 12.77
C ARG A 42 -20.40 -38.64 12.72
N VAL A 43 -20.42 -37.96 11.57
CA VAL A 43 -21.03 -36.62 11.45
C VAL A 43 -22.55 -36.72 11.56
N ILE A 44 -23.15 -37.76 11.00
CA ILE A 44 -24.60 -37.99 11.08
C ILE A 44 -25.00 -38.47 12.48
N ALA A 45 -24.18 -39.33 13.10
CA ALA A 45 -24.42 -39.86 14.45
C ALA A 45 -23.90 -38.95 15.57
N ALA A 46 -23.17 -37.87 15.26
CA ALA A 46 -22.65 -36.95 16.25
C ALA A 46 -23.82 -36.29 16.98
N PRO A 47 -23.99 -36.52 18.29
CA PRO A 47 -24.94 -35.72 19.04
C PRO A 47 -24.51 -34.27 18.95
N ALA A 48 -25.44 -33.37 18.63
CA ALA A 48 -25.21 -31.93 18.53
C ALA A 48 -24.25 -31.50 19.65
N ALA A 49 -23.04 -31.09 19.24
CA ALA A 49 -21.93 -30.85 20.15
C ALA A 49 -22.46 -30.03 21.34
N LYS A 50 -22.23 -30.53 22.57
CA LYS A 50 -22.65 -29.83 23.79
C LYS A 50 -22.20 -28.39 23.65
N ARG A 51 -23.16 -27.46 23.51
CA ARG A 51 -22.87 -26.04 23.41
C ARG A 51 -22.11 -25.67 24.67
N LEU A 52 -20.80 -25.54 24.56
CA LEU A 52 -19.98 -24.97 25.60
C LEU A 52 -20.53 -23.58 25.81
N ARG A 53 -21.27 -23.39 26.91
CA ARG A 53 -21.70 -22.09 27.38
C ARG A 53 -20.46 -21.37 27.89
N LEU A 54 -19.67 -20.91 26.94
CA LEU A 54 -18.58 -19.99 27.19
C LEU A 54 -19.20 -18.73 27.83
N PRO A 55 -18.63 -18.23 28.95
CA PRO A 55 -19.13 -17.02 29.56
C PRO A 55 -19.11 -15.89 28.50
N GLN A 56 -20.14 -15.06 28.42
CA GLN A 56 -20.28 -14.04 27.36
C GLN A 56 -19.00 -13.20 27.16
N ARG A 57 -18.22 -12.97 28.22
CA ARG A 57 -16.93 -12.27 28.18
C ARG A 57 -15.90 -12.92 27.22
N THR A 58 -15.83 -14.25 27.14
CA THR A 58 -14.89 -14.93 26.22
C THR A 58 -15.38 -14.92 24.78
N PHE A 59 -16.69 -14.78 24.56
CA PHE A 59 -17.25 -14.63 23.22
C PHE A 59 -16.85 -13.29 22.59
N TRP A 60 -16.88 -12.21 23.37
CA TRP A 60 -16.40 -10.90 22.92
C TRP A 60 -14.91 -10.87 22.62
N ALA A 61 -14.08 -11.56 23.42
CA ALA A 61 -12.64 -11.64 23.18
C ALA A 61 -12.31 -12.38 21.88
N LEU A 62 -13.01 -13.48 21.59
CA LEU A 62 -12.87 -14.20 20.32
C LEU A 62 -13.34 -13.35 19.13
N ALA A 63 -14.48 -12.67 19.26
CA ALA A 63 -15.00 -11.79 18.22
C ALA A 63 -14.02 -10.64 17.90
N ALA A 64 -13.43 -10.02 18.93
CA ALA A 64 -12.44 -8.95 18.75
C ALA A 64 -11.17 -9.45 18.04
N SER A 65 -10.70 -10.66 18.39
CA SER A 65 -9.54 -11.27 17.72
C SER A 65 -9.80 -11.53 16.23
N VAL A 66 -10.99 -12.03 15.88
CA VAL A 66 -11.36 -12.27 14.47
C VAL A 66 -11.50 -10.96 13.73
N ALA A 67 -12.12 -9.94 14.33
CA ALA A 67 -12.23 -8.60 13.76
C ALA A 67 -10.85 -7.96 13.51
N PHE A 68 -9.91 -8.12 14.46
CA PHE A 68 -8.55 -7.60 14.31
C PHE A 68 -7.79 -8.29 13.17
N LEU A 69 -7.92 -9.62 13.03
CA LEU A 69 -7.31 -10.36 11.92
C LEU A 69 -7.90 -9.93 10.57
N LEU A 70 -9.21 -9.70 10.49
CA LEU A 70 -9.86 -9.19 9.28
C LEU A 70 -9.41 -7.76 8.94
N ALA A 71 -9.29 -6.88 9.94
CA ALA A 71 -8.81 -5.52 9.75
C ALA A 71 -7.34 -5.48 9.28
N ALA A 72 -6.48 -6.30 9.88
CA ALA A 72 -5.08 -6.43 9.46
C ALA A 72 -4.97 -6.98 8.03
N SER A 73 -5.78 -8.00 7.69
CA SER A 73 -5.84 -8.55 6.34
C SER A 73 -6.32 -7.52 5.31
N TRP A 74 -7.28 -6.66 5.68
CA TRP A 74 -7.73 -5.59 4.80
C TRP A 74 -6.61 -4.59 4.51
N LEU A 75 -5.88 -4.15 5.55
CA LEU A 75 -4.78 -3.18 5.37
C LEU A 75 -3.71 -3.69 4.41
N VAL A 76 -3.29 -4.95 4.56
CA VAL A 76 -2.33 -5.58 3.64
C VAL A 76 -2.88 -5.62 2.21
N PHE A 77 -4.16 -5.92 2.04
CA PHE A 77 -4.78 -5.99 0.71
C PHE A 77 -4.93 -4.61 0.05
N ARG A 78 -5.14 -3.55 0.84
CA ARG A 78 -5.17 -2.17 0.34
C ARG A 78 -3.83 -1.76 -0.25
N ASP A 79 -2.72 -2.06 0.44
CA ASP A 79 -1.38 -1.70 -0.01
C ASP A 79 -0.91 -2.57 -1.19
N SER A 80 -1.39 -3.81 -1.27
CA SER A 80 -1.06 -4.73 -2.37
C SER A 80 -1.74 -4.38 -3.70
N ASN A 81 -2.77 -3.54 -3.67
CA ASN A 81 -3.50 -3.10 -4.86
C ASN A 81 -2.96 -1.79 -5.45
N THR A 82 -1.74 -1.35 -5.11
CA THR A 82 -1.08 -0.31 -5.91
C THR A 82 -0.98 -0.82 -7.35
N PRO A 83 -1.69 -0.22 -8.32
CA PRO A 83 -1.59 -0.67 -9.70
C PRO A 83 -0.16 -0.41 -10.13
N VAL A 84 0.59 -1.49 -10.36
CA VAL A 84 1.82 -1.41 -11.16
C VAL A 84 1.33 -1.01 -12.53
N GLN A 85 1.38 0.29 -12.85
CA GLN A 85 1.04 0.74 -14.18
C GLN A 85 2.02 0.02 -15.12
N PRO A 86 1.55 -0.86 -16.02
CA PRO A 86 2.42 -1.38 -17.05
C PRO A 86 2.97 -0.16 -17.78
N GLN A 87 4.29 -0.08 -17.96
CA GLN A 87 4.87 0.90 -18.88
C GLN A 87 4.27 0.61 -20.24
N VAL A 88 3.20 1.33 -20.60
CA VAL A 88 2.56 1.21 -21.89
C VAL A 88 3.54 1.81 -22.87
N ASP A 89 4.08 0.96 -23.74
CA ASP A 89 4.88 1.40 -24.87
C ASP A 89 3.97 2.18 -25.82
N LEU A 90 3.99 3.51 -25.68
CA LEU A 90 3.13 4.44 -26.41
C LEU A 90 3.35 4.35 -27.94
N THR A 91 4.44 3.71 -28.39
CA THR A 91 4.73 3.49 -29.80
C THR A 91 3.90 2.38 -30.44
N GLN A 92 3.26 1.53 -29.62
CA GLN A 92 2.38 0.44 -30.08
C GLN A 92 0.90 0.80 -30.03
N LEU A 93 0.56 1.98 -29.50
CA LEU A 93 -0.81 2.43 -29.37
C LEU A 93 -1.27 3.06 -30.68
N SER A 94 -2.35 2.56 -31.26
CA SER A 94 -2.92 3.16 -32.46
C SER A 94 -3.50 4.53 -32.14
N ASP A 95 -3.43 5.47 -33.10
CA ASP A 95 -4.02 6.80 -32.96
C ASP A 95 -5.51 6.74 -32.58
N GLU A 96 -6.23 5.73 -33.09
CA GLU A 96 -7.63 5.49 -32.74
C GLU A 96 -7.82 5.11 -31.27
N ALA A 97 -6.92 4.30 -30.70
CA ALA A 97 -6.96 3.95 -29.28
C ALA A 97 -6.61 5.15 -28.38
N ILE A 98 -5.70 6.02 -28.83
CA ILE A 98 -5.37 7.27 -28.13
C ILE A 98 -6.60 8.18 -28.10
N LEU A 99 -7.25 8.39 -29.25
CA LEU A 99 -8.45 9.22 -29.35
C LEU A 99 -9.60 8.67 -28.50
N LEU A 100 -9.81 7.35 -28.51
CA LEU A 100 -10.82 6.70 -27.67
C LEU A 100 -10.53 6.87 -26.18
N TYR A 101 -9.26 6.72 -25.77
CA TYR A 101 -8.86 6.92 -24.38
C TYR A 101 -9.07 8.37 -23.94
N VAL A 102 -8.60 9.33 -24.74
CA VAL A 102 -8.78 10.77 -24.48
C VAL A 102 -10.27 11.09 -24.33
N ASN A 103 -11.10 10.67 -25.29
CA ASN A 103 -12.53 10.95 -25.26
C ASN A 103 -13.26 10.34 -24.05
N ASN A 104 -12.78 9.20 -23.53
CA ASN A 104 -13.45 8.49 -22.43
C ASN A 104 -12.90 8.85 -21.04
N ASN A 105 -11.73 9.49 -20.95
CA ASN A 105 -11.02 9.71 -19.68
C ASN A 105 -10.59 11.16 -19.46
N ILE A 106 -10.74 12.04 -20.45
CA ILE A 106 -10.44 13.47 -20.33
C ILE A 106 -11.75 14.21 -20.56
N ASP A 107 -12.15 15.00 -19.57
CA ASP A 107 -13.36 15.81 -19.66
C ASP A 107 -13.15 16.96 -20.67
N GLU A 108 -14.24 17.44 -21.27
CA GLU A 108 -14.20 18.43 -22.36
C GLU A 108 -13.50 19.74 -21.96
N PHE A 109 -13.58 20.11 -20.68
CA PHE A 109 -12.84 21.25 -20.13
C PHE A 109 -11.31 21.05 -20.19
N ASP A 110 -10.82 19.88 -19.78
CA ASP A 110 -9.39 19.58 -19.79
C ASP A 110 -8.87 19.43 -21.22
N LEU A 111 -9.71 18.91 -22.12
CA LEU A 111 -9.40 18.82 -23.54
C LEU A 111 -9.26 20.21 -24.17
N ALA A 112 -10.13 21.16 -23.82
CA ALA A 112 -10.01 22.55 -24.23
C ALA A 112 -8.69 23.17 -23.75
N LEU A 113 -8.32 22.94 -22.49
CA LEU A 113 -7.09 23.47 -21.89
C LEU A 113 -5.82 22.90 -22.54
N LEU A 114 -5.83 21.61 -22.91
CA LEU A 114 -4.78 20.96 -23.69
C LEU A 114 -4.64 21.56 -25.10
N THR A 115 -5.77 21.81 -25.78
CA THR A 115 -5.74 22.42 -27.11
C THR A 115 -5.28 23.88 -27.07
N GLU A 116 -5.67 24.64 -26.04
CA GLU A 116 -5.23 26.02 -25.82
C GLU A 116 -3.72 26.07 -25.50
N GLY A 117 -3.25 25.19 -24.62
CA GLY A 117 -1.83 25.04 -24.29
C GLY A 117 -0.95 24.62 -25.47
N SER A 118 -1.47 23.75 -26.36
CA SER A 118 -0.74 23.33 -27.57
C SER A 118 -0.56 24.45 -28.60
N THR A 119 -1.37 25.52 -28.56
CA THR A 119 -1.14 26.70 -29.41
C THR A 119 -0.05 27.63 -28.88
N THR A 120 0.41 27.40 -27.64
CA THR A 120 1.41 28.22 -26.95
C THR A 120 2.76 27.49 -26.87
N THR A 121 3.31 27.06 -28.00
CA THR A 121 4.72 26.66 -28.10
C THR A 121 5.63 27.90 -28.03
N GLY A 122 5.65 28.54 -26.86
CA GLY A 122 6.62 29.57 -26.51
C GLY A 122 7.71 28.94 -25.63
N THR A 123 8.95 28.91 -26.12
CA THR A 123 10.13 28.48 -25.38
C THR A 123 10.21 29.23 -24.04
N VAL A 124 10.02 28.54 -22.91
CA VAL A 124 10.14 29.15 -21.58
C VAL A 124 11.62 29.44 -21.31
N VAL A 125 12.00 30.71 -21.40
CA VAL A 125 13.32 31.21 -20.97
C VAL A 125 13.19 31.68 -19.53
N LEU A 126 13.85 30.98 -18.59
CA LEU A 126 13.95 31.45 -17.20
C LEU A 126 14.85 32.70 -17.13
N PRO A 127 14.53 33.68 -16.26
CA PRO A 127 15.30 34.91 -16.17
C PRO A 127 16.66 34.68 -15.49
N SER A 128 17.72 35.25 -16.05
CA SER A 128 19.13 35.07 -15.68
C SER A 128 19.56 35.76 -14.37
N ASN A 129 18.61 36.21 -13.54
CA ASN A 129 18.87 37.03 -12.36
C ASN A 129 18.84 36.25 -11.02
N TRP A 130 18.65 34.93 -11.04
CA TRP A 130 18.56 34.11 -9.81
C TRP A 130 19.92 33.76 -9.18
N ASP A 131 21.05 34.07 -9.82
CA ASP A 131 22.35 33.45 -9.50
C ASP A 131 23.35 34.31 -8.71
N SER A 132 23.00 35.49 -8.16
CA SER A 132 24.07 36.34 -7.55
C SER A 132 23.78 37.30 -6.40
N THR A 133 22.61 37.36 -5.75
CA THR A 133 22.37 38.46 -4.77
C THR A 133 21.56 38.11 -3.52
N ILE A 134 21.58 36.87 -3.05
CA ILE A 134 21.20 36.62 -1.65
C ILE A 134 22.50 36.63 -0.83
N SER A 135 22.81 37.77 -0.19
CA SER A 135 23.95 37.87 0.72
C SER A 135 23.68 37.04 1.98
N SER A 136 24.72 36.41 2.53
CA SER A 136 24.63 35.65 3.78
C SER A 136 24.10 36.50 4.94
N GLU A 137 24.38 37.80 4.90
CA GLU A 137 23.89 38.80 5.85
C GLU A 137 22.36 38.97 5.81
N ALA A 138 21.73 38.83 4.63
CA ALA A 138 20.27 38.82 4.52
C ALA A 138 19.64 37.56 5.13
N ILE A 139 20.36 36.42 5.09
CA ILE A 139 19.92 35.16 5.67
C ILE A 139 20.07 35.20 7.21
N GLU A 140 21.18 35.73 7.72
CA GLU A 140 21.40 35.92 9.17
C GLU A 140 20.35 36.84 9.79
N ASN A 141 20.00 37.94 9.12
CA ASN A 141 18.94 38.84 9.61
C ASN A 141 17.57 38.15 9.72
N TYR A 142 17.28 37.19 8.84
CA TYR A 142 16.04 36.40 8.90
C TYR A 142 16.05 35.39 10.06
N LEU A 143 17.21 34.83 10.37
CA LEU A 143 17.37 33.86 11.46
C LEU A 143 17.36 34.54 12.84
N GLU A 144 17.98 35.71 12.97
CA GLU A 144 17.95 36.49 14.24
C GLU A 144 16.57 37.10 14.52
N ALA A 145 15.79 37.41 13.47
CA ALA A 145 14.41 37.88 13.64
C ALA A 145 13.47 36.81 14.27
N GLU A 146 13.86 35.54 14.25
CA GLU A 146 13.07 34.42 14.77
C GLU A 146 13.19 34.26 16.31
N GLU A 147 14.20 34.88 16.95
CA GLU A 147 14.34 34.89 18.42
C GLU A 147 13.34 35.85 19.09
N ASN A 148 12.69 36.73 18.32
CA ASN A 148 11.62 37.62 18.77
C ASN A 148 10.22 37.10 18.36
N TRP A 149 10.06 35.77 18.26
CA TRP A 149 8.78 35.13 18.00
C TRP A 149 7.75 35.57 19.06
N PRO A 150 6.61 36.17 18.66
CA PRO A 150 5.67 36.72 19.62
C PRO A 150 5.10 35.59 20.49
N ALA A 151 5.31 35.69 21.80
CA ALA A 151 4.67 34.87 22.82
C ALA A 151 3.13 35.06 22.87
N ASP A 152 2.58 35.95 22.03
CA ASP A 152 1.16 36.28 21.95
C ASP A 152 0.28 35.25 21.21
N MET A 153 0.80 34.07 20.85
CA MET A 153 -0.04 32.99 20.31
C MET A 153 -0.77 32.16 21.38
N GLU A 154 -0.59 32.43 22.68
CA GLU A 154 -1.28 31.68 23.76
C GLU A 154 -2.69 32.18 24.09
N ASP A 155 -3.12 33.36 23.64
CA ASP A 155 -4.38 33.98 24.10
C ASP A 155 -5.53 34.01 23.06
N GLN A 156 -5.44 33.26 21.96
CA GLN A 156 -6.61 33.04 21.10
C GLN A 156 -7.49 31.91 21.66
N VAL A 157 -8.22 32.24 22.72
CA VAL A 157 -9.40 31.51 23.18
C VAL A 157 -10.45 31.57 22.08
N PHE A 158 -10.55 30.50 21.29
CA PHE A 158 -11.67 30.27 20.39
C PHE A 158 -12.94 30.05 21.24
N PHE A 159 -13.82 31.06 21.28
CA PHE A 159 -15.20 30.92 21.74
C PHE A 159 -16.09 30.29 20.67
#